data_AF-A0A9X2P565-F1
#
_entry.id   AF-A0A9X2P565-F1
#
_cell.length_a   1.000
_cell.length_b   1.000
_cell.length_c   1.000
_cell.angle_alpha   90.00
_cell.angle_beta   90.00
_cell.angle_gamma   90.00
#
_symmetry.space_group_name_H-M   'P 1'
#
loop_
_entity.id
_entity.type
_entity.pdbx_description
1 polymer ?
#
loop_
_entity_poly.entity_id
_entity_poly.type
_entity_poly.pdbx_seq_one_letter_code
_entity_poly.pdbx_strand_id
1 'polypeptide(L)'
;MKLKYSFFIFLLLTIIAFWIMRHHQFQFEAATGLKFNVMEFELPGSAEKLNELIETWGEPGQKAFVLKQLQLDYFFMSTLFPTIFILCLWARKNFQVLELKNHSPDRFTFPKNLLFFLAAFQVLALIFDISENIRLTQWIQRGFVGNMVLFETLVKMKFVFAAAGFLSALFFLGYEMVVFKKKGI
;
A
#
# COMPACT_ATOMS: atom_id res chain seq x y z
N MET A 1 20.17 12.72 1.53
CA MET A 1 18.94 13.06 2.30
C MET A 1 18.77 12.06 3.44
N LYS A 2 18.57 12.48 4.71
CA LYS A 2 18.39 11.53 5.83
C LYS A 2 17.05 10.78 5.64
N LEU A 3 17.03 9.44 5.78
CA LEU A 3 15.85 8.56 5.58
C LEU A 3 14.56 9.10 6.22
N LYS A 4 14.68 9.74 7.40
CA LYS A 4 13.59 10.43 8.10
C LYS A 4 12.87 11.46 7.22
N TYR A 5 13.60 12.33 6.52
CA TYR A 5 12.98 13.35 5.65
C TYR A 5 12.32 12.71 4.43
N SER A 6 12.96 11.71 3.84
CA SER A 6 12.37 10.94 2.74
C SER A 6 11.06 10.29 3.16
N PHE A 7 11.00 9.72 4.36
CA PHE A 7 9.77 9.16 4.93
C PHE A 7 8.66 10.22 4.99
N PHE A 8 8.93 11.39 5.57
CA PHE A 8 7.89 12.43 5.70
C PHE A 8 7.44 12.98 4.35
N ILE A 9 8.34 13.10 3.37
CA ILE A 9 7.97 13.52 2.01
C ILE A 9 7.05 12.49 1.36
N PHE A 10 7.41 11.20 1.40
CA PHE A 10 6.60 10.13 0.81
C PHE A 10 5.28 9.91 1.57
N LEU A 11 5.28 10.07 2.90
CA LEU A 11 4.07 10.06 3.71
C LEU A 11 3.12 11.19 3.32
N LEU A 12 3.64 12.41 3.15
CA LEU A 12 2.84 13.54 2.69
C LEU A 12 2.26 13.28 1.30
N LEU A 13 3.06 12.75 0.37
CA LEU A 13 2.58 12.35 -0.96
C LEU A 13 1.48 11.28 -0.88
N THR A 14 1.63 10.29 0.00
CA THR A 14 0.63 9.24 0.23
C THR A 14 -0.68 9.82 0.76
N ILE A 15 -0.60 10.74 1.72
CA ILE A 15 -1.78 11.43 2.27
C ILE A 15 -2.47 12.28 1.19
N ILE A 16 -1.70 13.03 0.39
CA ILE A 16 -2.24 13.84 -0.71
C ILE A 16 -2.90 12.95 -1.76
N ALA A 17 -2.24 11.86 -2.18
CA ALA A 17 -2.79 10.91 -3.15
C ALA A 17 -4.11 10.29 -2.67
N PHE A 18 -4.14 9.84 -1.41
CA PHE A 18 -5.35 9.33 -0.78
C PHE A 18 -6.46 10.38 -0.74
N TRP A 19 -6.12 11.61 -0.35
CA TRP A 19 -7.08 12.71 -0.30
C TRP A 19 -7.67 13.03 -1.68
N ILE A 20 -6.84 13.10 -2.74
CA ILE A 20 -7.30 13.32 -4.11
C ILE A 20 -8.25 12.19 -4.54
N MET A 21 -7.86 10.93 -4.30
CA MET A 21 -8.68 9.76 -4.62
C MET A 21 -10.04 9.81 -3.93
N ARG A 22 -10.05 10.07 -2.61
CA ARG A 22 -11.28 10.19 -1.81
C ARG A 22 -12.12 11.38 -2.20
N HIS A 23 -11.52 12.52 -2.52
CA HIS A 23 -12.23 13.71 -2.96
C HIS A 23 -12.94 13.47 -4.29
N HIS A 24 -12.25 12.88 -5.27
CA HIS A 24 -12.83 12.50 -6.55
C HIS A 24 -13.98 11.49 -6.37
N GLN A 25 -13.81 10.47 -5.52
CA GLN A 25 -14.90 9.55 -5.21
C GLN A 25 -16.09 10.28 -4.59
N PHE A 26 -15.87 11.13 -3.57
CA PHE A 26 -16.93 11.86 -2.90
C PHE A 26 -17.74 12.74 -3.86
N GLN A 27 -17.07 13.46 -4.76
CA GLN A 27 -17.75 14.29 -5.77
C GLN A 27 -18.65 13.47 -6.68
N PHE A 28 -18.18 12.30 -7.13
CA PHE A 28 -18.97 11.40 -7.96
C PHE A 28 -20.18 10.83 -7.22
N GLU A 29 -19.99 10.36 -5.98
CA GLU A 29 -21.09 9.81 -5.17
C GLU A 29 -22.15 10.89 -4.86
N ALA A 30 -21.72 12.13 -4.60
CA ALA A 30 -22.63 13.24 -4.36
C ALA A 30 -23.45 13.62 -5.60
N ALA A 31 -22.85 13.53 -6.79
CA ALA A 31 -23.51 13.88 -8.05
C ALA A 31 -24.47 12.78 -8.56
N THR A 32 -24.16 11.51 -8.31
CA THR A 32 -24.88 10.37 -8.90
C THR A 32 -25.74 9.60 -7.91
N GLY A 33 -25.50 9.74 -6.61
CA GLY A 33 -26.12 8.92 -5.56
C GLY A 33 -25.59 7.48 -5.49
N LEU A 34 -24.71 7.07 -6.41
CA LEU A 34 -24.09 5.75 -6.40
C LEU A 34 -23.00 5.68 -5.33
N LYS A 35 -22.78 4.49 -4.78
CA LYS A 35 -21.69 4.21 -3.84
C LYS A 35 -20.60 3.43 -4.54
N PHE A 36 -19.36 3.85 -4.37
CA PHE A 36 -18.20 3.21 -5.00
C PHE A 36 -17.26 2.63 -3.96
N ASN A 37 -16.73 1.45 -4.25
CA ASN A 37 -15.68 0.84 -3.45
C ASN A 37 -14.70 0.11 -4.36
N VAL A 38 -13.47 0.64 -4.46
CA VAL A 38 -12.41 0.02 -5.29
C VAL A 38 -12.12 -1.42 -4.86
N MET A 39 -12.27 -1.74 -3.57
CA MET A 39 -12.01 -3.08 -3.05
C MET A 39 -12.96 -4.14 -3.61
N GLU A 40 -14.16 -3.77 -4.08
CA GLU A 40 -15.08 -4.71 -4.72
C GLU A 40 -14.53 -5.18 -6.08
N PHE A 41 -13.75 -4.34 -6.76
CA PHE A 41 -13.06 -4.71 -7.99
C PHE A 41 -11.78 -5.51 -7.70
N GLU A 42 -11.03 -5.16 -6.64
CA GLU A 42 -9.79 -5.85 -6.29
C GLU A 42 -10.01 -7.25 -5.66
N LEU A 43 -11.07 -7.40 -4.87
CA LEU A 43 -11.43 -8.62 -4.15
C LEU A 43 -12.89 -9.01 -4.42
N PRO A 44 -13.25 -9.30 -5.69
CA PRO A 44 -14.64 -9.57 -6.06
C PRO A 44 -15.18 -10.90 -5.51
N GLY A 45 -14.30 -11.83 -5.13
CA GLY A 45 -14.62 -13.18 -4.66
C GLY A 45 -14.75 -14.21 -5.79
N SER A 46 -15.13 -13.78 -7.00
CA SER A 46 -15.19 -14.63 -8.19
C SER A 46 -15.19 -13.83 -9.49
N ALA A 47 -15.01 -14.51 -10.63
CA ALA A 47 -15.04 -13.89 -11.95
C ALA A 47 -16.44 -13.42 -12.34
N GLU A 48 -17.47 -14.16 -11.92
CA GLU A 48 -18.88 -13.81 -12.15
C GLU A 48 -19.23 -12.50 -11.47
N LYS A 49 -18.83 -12.32 -10.21
CA LYS A 49 -19.05 -11.07 -9.46
C LYS A 49 -18.31 -9.88 -10.07
N LEU A 50 -17.08 -10.10 -10.56
CA LEU A 50 -16.34 -9.03 -11.21
C LEU A 50 -16.94 -8.66 -12.58
N ASN A 51 -17.46 -9.63 -13.33
CA ASN A 51 -18.22 -9.35 -14.55
C ASN A 51 -19.49 -8.55 -14.25
N GLU A 52 -20.24 -8.96 -13.23
CA GLU A 52 -21.43 -8.23 -12.76
C GLU A 52 -21.11 -6.78 -12.38
N LEU A 53 -19.99 -6.54 -11.69
CA LEU A 53 -19.51 -5.19 -11.40
C LEU A 53 -19.14 -4.42 -12.67
N ILE A 54 -18.45 -5.05 -13.62
CA ILE A 54 -18.09 -4.40 -14.89
C ILE A 54 -19.33 -4.02 -15.70
N GLU A 55 -20.35 -4.87 -15.71
CA GLU A 55 -21.64 -4.59 -16.36
C GLU A 55 -22.39 -3.48 -15.64
N THR A 56 -22.47 -3.55 -14.30
CA THR A 56 -23.14 -2.55 -13.46
C THR A 56 -22.54 -1.16 -13.64
N TRP A 57 -21.22 -1.08 -13.77
CA TRP A 57 -20.47 0.16 -14.01
C TRP A 57 -20.16 0.40 -15.49
N GLY A 58 -20.89 -0.25 -16.40
CA GLY A 58 -20.64 -0.25 -17.85
C GLY A 58 -21.02 1.06 -18.55
N GLU A 59 -21.89 1.87 -17.95
CA GLU A 59 -22.31 3.16 -18.51
C GLU A 59 -21.09 4.09 -18.73
N PRO A 60 -21.00 4.83 -19.84
CA PRO A 60 -19.78 5.56 -20.21
C PRO A 60 -19.19 6.45 -19.11
N GLY A 61 -20.05 7.18 -18.39
CA GLY A 61 -19.63 8.05 -17.28
C GLY A 61 -19.16 7.28 -16.05
N GLN A 62 -19.82 6.17 -15.71
CA GLN A 62 -19.47 5.31 -14.59
C GLN A 62 -18.16 4.56 -14.88
N LYS A 63 -18.03 4.00 -16.08
CA LYS A 63 -16.81 3.34 -16.55
C LYS A 63 -15.61 4.27 -16.56
N ALA A 64 -15.78 5.51 -17.06
CA ALA A 64 -14.72 6.52 -17.03
C ALA A 64 -14.30 6.87 -15.59
N PHE A 65 -15.27 6.95 -14.68
CA PHE A 65 -15.02 7.17 -13.26
C PHE A 65 -14.23 6.01 -12.62
N VAL A 66 -14.63 4.75 -12.84
CA VAL A 66 -13.92 3.57 -12.31
C VAL A 66 -12.48 3.53 -12.82
N LEU A 67 -12.28 3.73 -14.14
CA LEU A 67 -10.94 3.77 -14.72
C LEU A 67 -10.09 4.90 -14.12
N LYS A 68 -10.69 6.06 -13.83
CA LYS A 68 -10.00 7.16 -13.17
C LYS A 68 -9.66 6.82 -11.72
N GLN A 69 -10.54 6.14 -11.00
CA GLN A 69 -10.28 5.66 -9.65
C GLN A 69 -9.12 4.66 -9.61
N LEU A 70 -9.06 3.70 -10.53
CA LEU A 70 -7.92 2.78 -10.63
C LEU A 70 -6.59 3.50 -10.90
N GLN A 71 -6.60 4.54 -11.75
CA GLN A 71 -5.39 5.37 -11.94
C GLN A 71 -4.96 6.10 -10.66
N LEU A 72 -5.92 6.59 -9.88
CA LEU A 72 -5.65 7.27 -8.61
C LEU A 72 -5.19 6.28 -7.54
N ASP A 73 -5.77 5.07 -7.51
CA ASP A 73 -5.35 3.98 -6.64
C ASP A 73 -3.90 3.56 -6.96
N TYR A 74 -3.58 3.33 -8.23
CA TYR A 74 -2.21 3.07 -8.67
C TYR A 74 -1.24 4.17 -8.21
N PHE A 75 -1.60 5.44 -8.38
CA PHE A 75 -0.78 6.55 -7.90
C PHE A 75 -0.63 6.52 -6.37
N PHE A 76 -1.71 6.29 -5.63
CA PHE A 76 -1.70 6.16 -4.18
C PHE A 76 -0.77 5.01 -3.74
N MET A 77 -0.93 3.82 -4.29
CA MET A 77 -0.12 2.64 -3.98
C MET A 77 1.36 2.85 -4.34
N SER A 78 1.65 3.54 -5.46
CA SER A 78 3.00 3.94 -5.86
C SER A 78 3.69 4.89 -4.87
N THR A 79 2.93 5.54 -3.99
CA THR A 79 3.47 6.37 -2.90
C THR A 79 3.46 5.64 -1.55
N LEU A 80 2.45 4.80 -1.30
CA LEU A 80 2.28 4.04 -0.07
C LEU A 80 3.40 2.99 0.12
N PHE A 81 3.65 2.14 -0.87
CA PHE A 81 4.67 1.10 -0.74
C PHE A 81 6.08 1.67 -0.53
N PRO A 82 6.52 2.72 -1.26
CA PRO A 82 7.77 3.41 -0.92
C PRO A 82 7.78 4.05 0.47
N THR A 83 6.65 4.59 0.94
CA THR A 83 6.56 5.12 2.31
C THR A 83 6.87 4.04 3.34
N ILE A 84 6.24 2.85 3.21
CA ILE A 84 6.46 1.72 4.11
C ILE A 84 7.88 1.16 3.96
N PHE A 85 8.41 1.11 2.74
CA PHE A 85 9.79 0.71 2.47
C PHE A 85 10.78 1.59 3.23
N ILE A 86 10.66 2.92 3.10
CA ILE A 86 11.53 3.88 3.77
C ILE A 86 11.35 3.78 5.29
N LEU A 87 10.12 3.59 5.78
CA LEU A 87 9.84 3.40 7.20
C LEU A 87 10.56 2.17 7.77
N CYS A 88 10.52 1.03 7.07
CA CYS A 88 11.22 -0.19 7.46
C CYS A 88 12.75 0.02 7.51
N LEU A 89 13.32 0.67 6.48
CA LEU A 89 14.75 0.97 6.45
C LEU A 89 15.17 1.98 7.52
N TRP A 90 14.31 2.95 7.82
CA TRP A 90 14.54 3.92 8.89
C TRP A 90 14.55 3.24 10.26
N ALA A 91 13.54 2.42 10.57
CA ALA A 91 13.50 1.62 11.79
C ALA A 91 14.74 0.72 11.93
N ARG A 92 15.15 0.05 10.84
CA ARG A 92 16.36 -0.77 10.81
C ARG A 92 17.62 0.03 11.13
N LYS A 93 17.74 1.23 10.56
CA LYS A 93 18.89 2.11 10.79
C LYS A 93 18.99 2.56 12.24
N ASN A 94 17.86 2.80 12.91
CA ASN A 94 17.88 3.17 14.32
C ASN A 94 18.44 2.04 15.20
N PHE A 95 18.12 0.77 14.92
CA PHE A 95 18.75 -0.36 15.60
C PHE A 95 20.26 -0.43 15.37
N GLN A 96 20.75 -0.15 14.16
CA GLN A 96 22.20 -0.11 13.89
C GLN A 96 22.89 0.99 14.72
N VAL A 97 22.26 2.17 14.83
CA VAL A 97 22.76 3.26 15.68
C VAL A 97 22.76 2.86 17.16
N LEU A 98 21.75 2.11 17.61
CA LEU A 98 21.67 1.58 18.96
C LEU A 98 22.76 0.56 19.29
N GLU A 99 23.11 -0.35 18.37
CA GLU A 99 24.21 -1.30 18.57
C GLU A 99 25.53 -0.58 18.74
N LEU A 100 25.80 0.41 17.88
CA LEU A 100 27.00 1.24 17.94
C LEU A 100 27.10 1.98 19.27
N LYS A 101 26.00 2.56 19.76
CA LYS A 101 25.97 3.31 21.03
C LYS A 101 26.14 2.42 22.27
N ASN A 102 25.62 1.18 22.25
CA ASN A 102 25.66 0.29 23.41
C ASN A 102 26.84 -0.70 23.36
N HIS A 103 27.77 -0.56 22.41
CA HIS A 103 28.89 -1.48 22.19
C HIS A 103 28.48 -2.97 22.22
N SER A 104 27.28 -3.27 21.72
CA SER A 104 26.67 -4.60 21.75
C SER A 104 26.42 -5.05 20.32
N PRO A 105 27.46 -5.54 19.62
CA PRO A 105 27.28 -6.09 18.28
C PRO A 105 26.26 -7.23 18.33
N ASP A 106 25.46 -7.34 17.27
CA ASP A 106 24.50 -8.42 17.02
C ASP A 106 23.25 -8.50 17.90
N ARG A 107 23.08 -7.60 18.89
CA ARG A 107 21.90 -7.58 19.77
C ARG A 107 20.58 -7.48 19.00
N PHE A 108 20.56 -6.77 17.87
CA PHE A 108 19.34 -6.52 17.10
C PHE A 108 19.37 -7.18 15.71
N THR A 109 20.12 -8.28 15.54
CA THR A 109 20.22 -8.99 14.26
C THR A 109 18.86 -9.43 13.71
N PHE A 110 18.01 -10.05 14.54
CA PHE A 110 16.68 -10.47 14.10
C PHE A 110 15.80 -9.28 13.65
N PRO A 111 15.56 -8.23 14.46
CA PRO A 111 14.78 -7.06 14.01
C PRO A 111 15.32 -6.40 12.74
N LYS A 112 16.65 -6.25 12.62
CA LYS A 112 17.29 -5.66 11.42
C LYS A 112 17.02 -6.50 10.17
N ASN A 113 17.10 -7.81 10.26
CA ASN A 113 16.88 -8.71 9.13
C ASN A 113 15.40 -8.76 8.74
N LEU A 114 14.51 -8.86 9.73
CA LEU A 114 13.07 -8.82 9.50
C LEU A 114 12.65 -7.53 8.79
N LEU A 115 13.09 -6.37 9.27
CA LEU A 115 12.80 -5.07 8.65
C LEU A 115 13.38 -4.95 7.23
N PHE A 116 14.52 -5.57 6.97
CA PHE A 116 15.10 -5.60 5.62
C PHE A 116 14.24 -6.44 4.66
N PHE A 117 13.80 -7.64 5.07
CA PHE A 117 12.90 -8.47 4.26
C PHE A 117 11.54 -7.81 4.05
N LEU A 118 10.97 -7.20 5.08
CA LEU A 118 9.71 -6.47 4.97
C LEU A 118 9.80 -5.26 4.03
N ALA A 119 10.96 -4.58 3.98
CA ALA A 119 11.22 -3.55 2.99
C ALA A 119 11.24 -4.16 1.57
N ALA A 120 11.97 -5.25 1.36
CA ALA A 120 11.99 -5.92 0.05
C ALA A 120 10.59 -6.38 -0.40
N PHE A 121 9.75 -6.84 0.52
CA PHE A 121 8.36 -7.20 0.23
C PHE A 121 7.50 -6.00 -0.20
N GLN A 122 7.83 -4.76 0.16
CA GLN A 122 7.12 -3.59 -0.39
C GLN A 122 7.37 -3.41 -1.88
N VAL A 123 8.57 -3.77 -2.37
CA VAL A 123 8.88 -3.76 -3.80
C VAL A 123 8.06 -4.82 -4.52
N LEU A 124 7.93 -6.02 -3.94
CA LEU A 124 7.08 -7.07 -4.50
C LEU A 124 5.59 -6.67 -4.47
N ALA A 125 5.13 -6.05 -3.38
CA ALA A 125 3.76 -5.57 -3.25
C ALA A 125 3.42 -4.53 -4.34
N LEU A 126 4.35 -3.61 -4.65
CA LEU A 126 4.20 -2.66 -5.76
C LEU A 126 4.12 -3.36 -7.13
N ILE A 127 4.91 -4.42 -7.36
CA ILE A 127 4.81 -5.21 -8.59
C ILE A 127 3.45 -5.90 -8.71
N PHE A 128 2.94 -6.44 -7.61
CA PHE A 128 1.61 -7.06 -7.58
C PHE A 128 0.51 -6.04 -7.85
N ASP A 129 0.62 -4.84 -7.28
CA ASP A 129 -0.29 -3.73 -7.50
C ASP A 129 -0.30 -3.25 -8.95
N ILE A 130 0.89 -3.07 -9.57
CA ILE A 130 1.01 -2.75 -11.01
C ILE A 130 0.29 -3.83 -11.84
N SER A 131 0.56 -5.09 -11.54
CA SER A 131 0.02 -6.23 -12.31
C SER A 131 -1.50 -6.31 -12.20
N GLU A 132 -2.05 -6.05 -11.00
CA GLU A 132 -3.48 -6.05 -10.76
C GLU A 132 -4.16 -4.84 -11.42
N ASN A 133 -3.65 -3.61 -11.22
CA ASN A 133 -4.20 -2.41 -11.85
C ASN A 133 -4.23 -2.50 -13.39
N ILE A 134 -3.20 -3.09 -14.02
CA ILE A 134 -3.17 -3.36 -15.46
C ILE A 134 -4.30 -4.32 -15.85
N ARG A 135 -4.47 -5.44 -15.13
CA ARG A 135 -5.50 -6.45 -15.44
C ARG A 135 -6.91 -5.89 -15.27
N LEU A 136 -7.19 -5.21 -14.16
CA LEU A 136 -8.50 -4.58 -13.94
C LEU A 136 -8.82 -3.55 -15.00
N THR A 137 -7.86 -2.67 -15.32
CA THR A 137 -8.03 -1.66 -16.38
C THR A 137 -8.39 -2.33 -17.71
N GLN A 138 -7.68 -3.41 -18.09
CA GLN A 138 -7.96 -4.14 -19.31
C GLN A 138 -9.34 -4.80 -19.31
N TRP A 139 -9.75 -5.43 -18.20
CA TRP A 139 -11.06 -6.09 -18.09
C TRP A 139 -12.20 -5.08 -18.16
N ILE A 140 -12.10 -3.97 -17.43
CA ILE A 140 -13.11 -2.89 -17.48
C ILE A 140 -13.18 -2.28 -18.88
N GLN A 141 -12.04 -2.03 -19.53
CA GLN A 141 -12.01 -1.50 -20.89
C GLN A 141 -12.69 -2.44 -21.89
N ARG A 142 -12.40 -3.74 -21.81
CA ARG A 142 -12.99 -4.78 -22.67
C ARG A 142 -14.45 -5.09 -22.35
N GLY A 143 -14.90 -4.81 -21.13
CA GLY A 143 -16.25 -5.12 -20.67
C GLY A 143 -16.44 -6.56 -20.19
N PHE A 144 -15.35 -7.33 -19.99
CA PHE A 144 -15.42 -8.69 -19.47
C PHE A 144 -14.12 -9.10 -18.78
N VAL A 145 -14.25 -10.04 -17.84
CA VAL A 145 -13.16 -10.61 -17.04
C VAL A 145 -12.49 -11.76 -17.80
N GLY A 146 -11.16 -11.72 -17.85
CA GLY A 146 -10.35 -12.81 -18.38
C GLY A 146 -10.01 -13.87 -17.33
N ASN A 147 -8.90 -14.56 -17.51
CA ASN A 147 -8.41 -15.51 -16.51
C ASN A 147 -8.14 -14.80 -15.18
N MET A 148 -8.75 -15.24 -14.07
CA MET A 148 -8.54 -14.70 -12.71
C MET A 148 -7.54 -15.50 -11.86
N VAL A 149 -6.88 -16.51 -12.42
CA VAL A 149 -5.86 -17.30 -11.72
C VAL A 149 -4.83 -16.36 -11.09
N LEU A 150 -4.61 -16.58 -9.80
CA LEU A 150 -3.75 -15.82 -8.89
C LEU A 150 -4.12 -14.34 -8.66
N PHE A 151 -5.13 -13.78 -9.34
CA PHE A 151 -5.47 -12.36 -9.24
C PHE A 151 -5.70 -11.92 -7.79
N GLU A 152 -6.69 -12.49 -7.12
CA GLU A 152 -6.97 -12.16 -5.72
C GLU A 152 -5.85 -12.57 -4.76
N THR A 153 -5.09 -13.60 -5.11
CA THR A 153 -3.98 -14.05 -4.27
C THR A 153 -2.88 -12.99 -4.24
N LEU A 154 -2.57 -12.40 -5.40
CA LEU A 154 -1.62 -11.28 -5.51
C LEU A 154 -2.13 -10.04 -4.76
N VAL A 155 -3.43 -9.74 -4.87
CA VAL A 155 -4.09 -8.64 -4.13
C VAL A 155 -3.99 -8.86 -2.62
N LYS A 156 -4.36 -10.04 -2.12
CA LYS A 156 -4.26 -10.37 -0.69
C LYS A 156 -2.82 -10.27 -0.21
N MET A 157 -1.85 -10.76 -1.00
CA MET A 157 -0.43 -10.68 -0.64
C MET A 157 0.09 -9.24 -0.57
N LYS A 158 -0.28 -8.34 -1.50
CA LYS A 158 0.16 -6.93 -1.41
C LYS A 158 -0.31 -6.27 -0.12
N PHE A 159 -1.56 -6.52 0.30
CA PHE A 159 -2.10 -6.00 1.55
C PHE A 159 -1.42 -6.60 2.80
N VAL A 160 -1.17 -7.92 2.80
CA VAL A 160 -0.44 -8.58 3.89
C VAL A 160 0.97 -8.01 4.02
N PHE A 161 1.68 -7.80 2.91
CA PHE A 161 3.02 -7.21 2.92
C PHE A 161 3.02 -5.76 3.43
N ALA A 162 2.07 -4.94 2.99
CA ALA A 162 1.92 -3.57 3.49
C ALA A 162 1.66 -3.55 5.00
N ALA A 163 0.68 -4.32 5.47
CA ALA A 163 0.29 -4.37 6.88
C ALA A 163 1.45 -4.88 7.76
N ALA A 164 2.10 -5.98 7.37
CA ALA A 164 3.22 -6.54 8.11
C ALA A 164 4.41 -5.58 8.19
N GLY A 165 4.74 -4.92 7.08
CA GLY A 165 5.81 -3.91 7.02
C GLY A 165 5.53 -2.71 7.91
N PHE A 166 4.33 -2.13 7.76
CA PHE A 166 3.92 -0.95 8.53
C PHE A 166 3.87 -1.22 10.03
N LEU A 167 3.16 -2.28 10.45
CA LEU A 167 2.98 -2.62 11.86
C LEU A 167 4.31 -2.97 12.53
N SER A 168 5.16 -3.77 11.87
CA SER A 168 6.46 -4.14 12.42
C SER A 168 7.37 -2.93 12.59
N ALA A 169 7.44 -2.05 11.56
CA ALA A 169 8.28 -0.87 11.63
C ALA A 169 7.82 0.12 12.70
N LEU A 170 6.50 0.34 12.84
CA LEU A 170 5.95 1.15 13.93
C LEU A 170 6.22 0.54 15.31
N PHE A 171 6.00 -0.76 15.47
CA PHE A 171 6.27 -1.47 16.73
C PHE A 171 7.72 -1.28 17.16
N PHE A 172 8.67 -1.45 16.24
CA PHE A 172 10.08 -1.32 16.55
C PHE A 172 10.54 0.12 16.81
N LEU A 173 10.01 1.11 16.07
CA LEU A 173 10.24 2.52 16.37
C LEU A 173 9.64 2.92 17.73
N GLY A 174 8.46 2.38 18.07
CA GLY A 174 7.82 2.56 19.37
C GLY A 174 8.63 1.96 20.51
N TYR A 175 9.11 0.73 20.34
CA TYR A 175 9.99 0.05 21.29
C TYR A 175 11.24 0.87 21.59
N GLU A 176 11.88 1.42 20.56
CA GLU A 176 13.02 2.33 20.72
C GLU A 176 12.67 3.52 21.61
N MET A 177 11.58 4.24 21.31
CA MET A 177 11.17 5.42 22.08
C MET A 177 10.94 5.11 23.56
N VAL A 178 10.33 3.96 23.87
CA VAL A 178 10.06 3.54 25.25
C VAL A 178 11.34 3.16 25.98
N VAL A 179 12.25 2.42 25.32
CA VAL A 179 13.52 2.00 25.92
C VAL A 179 14.46 3.18 26.17
N PHE A 180 14.50 4.16 25.26
CA PHE A 180 15.29 5.40 25.47
C PHE A 180 14.74 6.20 26.65
N LYS A 181 13.42 6.39 26.74
CA LYS A 181 12.80 7.16 27.82
C LYS A 181 13.02 6.54 29.21
N LYS A 182 13.09 5.20 29.31
CA LYS A 182 13.41 4.48 30.56
C LYS A 182 14.88 4.60 30.97
N LYS A 183 15.80 4.91 30.05
CA LYS A 183 17.24 5.03 30.34
C LYS A 183 17.68 6.45 30.71
N GLY A 184 16.77 7.42 30.77
CA GLY A 184 17.09 8.78 31.24
C GLY A 184 18.11 9.52 30.36
N ILE A 185 18.04 9.31 29.04
CA ILE A 185 18.72 10.14 28.03
C ILE A 185 17.65 10.87 27.22
#